data_AF-A0A5C7KXL2-F1
#
_entry.id   AF-A0A5C7KXL2-F1
#
_cell.length_a   1.000
_cell.length_b   1.000
_cell.length_c   1.000
_cell.angle_alpha   90.00
_cell.angle_beta   90.00
_cell.angle_gamma   90.00
#
_symmetry.space_group_name_H-M   'P 1'
#
loop_
_entity.id
_entity.type
_entity.pdbx_description
1 polymer ?
#
loop_
_entity_poly.entity_id
_entity_poly.type
_entity_poly.pdbx_seq_one_letter_code
_entity_poly.pdbx_strand_id
1 'polypeptide(L)'
;MIMFKKTKGFTLIELLIVVTILAILILGAIAAILNSRKSATDASVKSELDRLKIAFEDYYGDHNCYPPTEWFDSVDDCGSNSLAPYLSKVPCNPRTELPYALETDATGCVWYKLYGYLSSPDSNQIEPVTIQSSTYNYTIGSANSPASTPASSSAPASSYNPQPNHYYYYCSGINNCTSNPDPINQLCAPYFLDDANCGGTANDKCHSVGTCHPI
;
A
#
# COMPACT_ATOMS: atom_id res chain seq x y z
N MET A 1 36.63 6.86 -74.92
CA MET A 1 37.20 6.20 -73.73
C MET A 1 36.35 6.61 -72.52
N ILE A 2 35.54 5.70 -72.00
CA ILE A 2 34.63 5.98 -70.88
C ILE A 2 35.29 5.48 -69.60
N MET A 3 35.67 6.40 -68.70
CA MET A 3 36.22 6.09 -67.38
C MET A 3 35.09 5.68 -66.43
N PHE A 4 35.00 4.40 -66.08
CA PHE A 4 34.18 3.95 -64.96
C PHE A 4 34.86 4.34 -63.64
N LYS A 5 34.32 5.38 -63.01
CA LYS A 5 34.73 5.87 -61.70
C LYS A 5 34.41 4.79 -60.65
N LYS A 6 35.42 4.23 -59.98
CA LYS A 6 35.23 3.23 -58.90
C LYS A 6 34.37 3.83 -57.78
N THR A 7 33.10 3.46 -57.72
CA THR A 7 32.22 3.71 -56.57
C THR A 7 32.68 2.83 -55.43
N LYS A 8 33.08 3.42 -54.30
CA LYS A 8 33.38 2.66 -53.07
C LYS A 8 32.06 2.07 -52.57
N GLY A 9 31.91 0.75 -52.67
CA GLY A 9 30.77 0.03 -52.10
C GLY A 9 30.96 -0.16 -50.60
N PHE A 10 29.86 -0.11 -49.84
CA PHE A 10 29.85 -0.44 -48.42
C PHE A 10 30.28 -1.91 -48.23
N THR A 11 31.17 -2.18 -47.28
CA THR A 11 31.49 -3.57 -46.96
C THR A 11 30.35 -4.17 -46.13
N LEU A 12 30.08 -5.46 -46.33
CA LEU A 12 29.07 -6.21 -45.57
C LEU A 12 29.36 -6.17 -44.06
N ILE A 13 30.65 -6.14 -43.70
CA ILE A 13 31.12 -6.04 -42.31
C ILE A 13 30.85 -4.65 -41.70
N GLU A 14 30.98 -3.55 -42.46
CA GLU A 14 30.64 -2.21 -41.97
C GLU A 14 29.16 -2.09 -41.64
N LEU A 15 28.30 -2.63 -42.51
CA LEU A 15 26.86 -2.61 -42.25
C LEU A 15 26.50 -3.50 -41.05
N LEU A 16 27.16 -4.65 -40.89
CA LEU A 16 26.97 -5.55 -39.77
C LEU A 16 27.34 -4.90 -38.42
N ILE A 17 28.45 -4.18 -38.35
CA ILE A 17 28.87 -3.48 -37.12
C ILE A 17 27.90 -2.34 -36.76
N VAL A 18 27.35 -1.65 -37.75
CA VAL A 18 26.39 -0.55 -37.49
C VAL A 18 25.10 -1.09 -36.89
N VAL A 19 24.52 -2.16 -37.46
CA VAL A 19 23.27 -2.72 -36.93
C VAL A 19 23.46 -3.34 -35.55
N THR A 20 24.64 -3.92 -35.26
CA THR A 20 24.93 -4.46 -33.91
C THR A 20 25.04 -3.35 -32.88
N ILE A 21 25.74 -2.24 -33.18
CA ILE A 21 25.83 -1.08 -32.28
C ILE A 21 24.44 -0.47 -32.06
N LEU A 22 23.64 -0.29 -33.13
CA LEU A 22 22.27 0.25 -33.02
C LEU A 22 21.38 -0.64 -32.14
N ALA A 23 21.47 -1.96 -32.28
CA ALA A 23 20.71 -2.90 -31.45
C ALA A 23 21.05 -2.74 -29.95
N ILE A 24 22.33 -2.60 -29.61
CA ILE A 24 22.79 -2.40 -28.22
C ILE A 24 22.25 -1.08 -27.65
N LEU A 25 22.32 0.01 -28.42
CA LEU A 25 21.81 1.32 -27.99
C LEU A 25 20.29 1.30 -27.74
N ILE A 26 19.52 0.65 -28.63
CA ILE A 26 18.06 0.54 -28.49
C ILE A 26 17.68 -0.26 -27.25
N LEU A 27 18.36 -1.38 -26.98
CA LEU A 27 18.10 -2.20 -25.79
C LEU A 27 18.30 -1.41 -24.49
N GLY A 28 19.37 -0.61 -24.40
CA GLY A 28 19.61 0.27 -23.25
C GLY A 28 18.54 1.36 -23.10
N ALA A 29 18.09 1.97 -24.20
CA ALA A 29 17.09 3.03 -24.18
C ALA A 29 15.72 2.56 -23.66
N ILE A 30 15.29 1.34 -24.03
CA ILE A 30 14.01 0.77 -23.59
C ILE A 30 13.97 0.61 -22.06
N ALA A 31 15.04 0.07 -21.46
CA ALA A 31 15.11 -0.13 -20.01
C ALA A 31 15.00 1.19 -19.23
N ALA A 32 15.67 2.25 -19.73
CA ALA A 32 15.61 3.58 -19.12
C ALA A 32 14.19 4.18 -19.17
N ILE A 33 13.48 4.04 -20.29
CA ILE A 33 12.11 4.55 -20.46
C ILE A 33 11.14 3.83 -19.51
N LEU A 34 11.26 2.51 -19.35
CA LEU A 34 10.41 1.75 -18.45
C LEU A 34 10.57 2.16 -16.99
N ASN A 35 11.81 2.46 -16.57
CA ASN A 35 12.07 2.95 -15.22
C ASN A 35 11.52 4.36 -15.00
N SER A 36 11.69 5.25 -15.99
CA SER A 36 11.15 6.61 -15.96
C SER A 36 9.62 6.62 -15.89
N ARG A 37 8.93 5.73 -16.62
CA ARG A 37 7.48 5.60 -16.56
C ARG A 37 6.98 5.21 -15.16
N LYS A 38 7.62 4.22 -14.53
CA LYS A 38 7.26 3.79 -13.15
C LYS A 38 7.40 4.95 -12.16
N SER A 39 8.53 5.65 -12.20
CA SER A 39 8.76 6.81 -11.34
C SER A 39 7.77 7.95 -11.60
N ALA A 40 7.38 8.19 -12.85
CA ALA A 40 6.37 9.18 -13.19
C ALA A 40 4.97 8.80 -12.65
N THR A 41 4.58 7.52 -12.75
CA THR A 41 3.34 7.02 -12.16
C THR A 41 3.34 7.17 -10.64
N ASP A 42 4.42 6.76 -9.98
CA ASP A 42 4.55 6.86 -8.52
C ASP A 42 4.48 8.33 -8.06
N ALA A 43 5.09 9.25 -8.80
CA ALA A 43 5.00 10.69 -8.54
C ALA A 43 3.58 11.24 -8.75
N SER A 44 2.85 10.75 -9.76
CA SER A 44 1.45 11.11 -9.99
C SER A 44 0.57 10.68 -8.82
N VAL A 45 0.72 9.42 -8.37
CA VAL A 45 -0.04 8.87 -7.24
C VAL A 45 0.18 9.69 -5.97
N LYS A 46 1.43 10.00 -5.64
CA LYS A 46 1.75 10.86 -4.48
C LYS A 46 1.11 12.25 -4.61
N SER A 47 1.26 12.89 -5.77
CA SER A 47 0.70 14.22 -5.98
C SER A 47 -0.83 14.25 -5.92
N GLU A 48 -1.51 13.21 -6.37
CA GLU A 48 -2.97 13.10 -6.29
C GLU A 48 -3.44 12.90 -4.84
N LEU A 49 -2.75 12.04 -4.09
CA LEU A 49 -3.00 11.82 -2.67
C LEU A 49 -2.75 13.10 -1.84
N ASP A 50 -1.69 13.85 -2.14
CA ASP A 50 -1.42 15.14 -1.48
C ASP A 50 -2.52 16.18 -1.77
N ARG A 51 -3.03 16.23 -3.01
CA ARG A 51 -4.15 17.11 -3.37
C ARG A 51 -5.44 16.72 -2.65
N LEU A 52 -5.73 15.42 -2.57
CA LEU A 52 -6.87 14.90 -1.81
C LEU A 52 -6.74 15.25 -0.34
N LYS A 53 -5.56 15.08 0.26
CA LYS A 53 -5.31 15.48 1.64
C LYS A 53 -5.69 16.94 1.89
N ILE A 54 -5.17 17.86 1.06
CA ILE A 54 -5.48 19.29 1.20
C ILE A 54 -7.00 19.52 1.11
N ALA A 55 -7.66 18.93 0.12
CA ALA A 55 -9.11 19.05 -0.05
C ALA A 55 -9.91 18.47 1.13
N PHE A 56 -9.43 17.40 1.76
CA PHE A 56 -10.05 16.78 2.93
C PHE A 56 -9.92 17.68 4.16
N GLU A 57 -8.76 18.28 4.38
CA GLU A 57 -8.57 19.24 5.49
C GLU A 57 -9.42 20.50 5.28
N ASP A 58 -9.52 21.01 4.05
CA ASP A 58 -10.38 22.16 3.74
C ASP A 58 -11.87 21.82 3.94
N TYR A 59 -12.31 20.65 3.45
CA TYR A 59 -13.68 20.16 3.66
C TYR A 59 -14.01 20.02 5.15
N TYR A 60 -13.06 19.49 5.93
CA TYR A 60 -13.19 19.36 7.38
C TYR A 60 -13.32 20.73 8.06
N GLY A 61 -12.59 21.75 7.60
CA GLY A 61 -12.70 23.11 8.11
C GLY A 61 -14.13 23.68 8.04
N ASP A 62 -14.88 23.31 6.99
CA ASP A 62 -16.24 23.82 6.76
C ASP A 62 -17.34 22.89 7.33
N HIS A 63 -17.11 21.58 7.36
CA HIS A 63 -18.13 20.58 7.74
C HIS A 63 -17.89 19.90 9.09
N ASN A 64 -16.71 20.10 9.69
CA ASN A 64 -16.28 19.48 10.94
C ASN A 64 -16.31 17.93 10.92
N CYS A 65 -16.26 17.36 9.71
CA CYS A 65 -16.20 15.95 9.37
C CYS A 65 -15.47 15.79 8.04
N TYR A 66 -14.90 14.61 7.74
CA TYR A 66 -14.28 14.35 6.45
C TYR A 66 -15.32 13.98 5.38
N PRO A 67 -14.94 14.00 4.08
CA PRO A 67 -15.85 13.60 3.01
C PRO A 67 -16.43 12.19 3.21
N PRO A 68 -17.70 11.97 2.85
CA PRO A 68 -18.35 10.66 2.95
C PRO A 68 -17.61 9.58 2.16
N THR A 69 -17.52 8.37 2.72
CA THR A 69 -16.83 7.24 2.09
C THR A 69 -17.53 6.76 0.82
N GLU A 70 -18.82 7.02 0.70
CA GLU A 70 -19.66 6.71 -0.46
C GLU A 70 -19.27 7.53 -1.71
N TRP A 71 -18.40 8.54 -1.58
CA TRP A 71 -17.84 9.26 -2.72
C TRP A 71 -16.50 8.64 -3.19
N PHE A 72 -16.11 7.51 -2.61
CA PHE A 72 -14.83 6.83 -2.82
C PHE A 72 -14.96 5.30 -2.93
N ASP A 73 -16.18 4.76 -3.11
CA ASP A 73 -16.44 3.32 -3.07
C ASP A 73 -16.79 2.69 -4.43
N SER A 74 -17.04 3.51 -5.46
CA SER A 74 -17.46 3.03 -6.78
C SER A 74 -16.61 3.57 -7.93
N VAL A 75 -16.69 2.89 -9.08
CA VAL A 75 -16.01 3.33 -10.32
C VAL A 75 -16.60 4.63 -10.88
N ASP A 76 -17.85 4.95 -10.56
CA ASP A 76 -18.54 6.15 -11.09
C ASP A 76 -18.14 7.43 -10.33
N ASP A 77 -17.63 7.29 -9.10
CA ASP A 77 -17.11 8.41 -8.31
C ASP A 77 -15.79 8.95 -8.87
N CYS A 78 -15.13 8.12 -9.66
CA CYS A 78 -13.89 8.42 -10.33
C CYS A 78 -14.09 9.54 -11.36
N GLY A 79 -13.42 10.68 -11.17
CA GLY A 79 -13.59 11.88 -12.00
C GLY A 79 -14.88 12.66 -11.72
N SER A 80 -15.65 12.28 -10.70
CA SER A 80 -16.83 13.01 -10.23
C SER A 80 -16.45 14.35 -9.60
N ASN A 81 -17.42 15.25 -9.49
CA ASN A 81 -17.27 16.55 -8.84
C ASN A 81 -17.83 16.54 -7.40
N SER A 82 -17.98 15.37 -6.77
CA SER A 82 -18.63 15.23 -5.44
C SER A 82 -17.91 16.03 -4.36
N LEU A 83 -16.59 16.20 -4.49
CA LEU A 83 -15.74 16.97 -3.56
C LEU A 83 -15.60 18.46 -3.93
N ALA A 84 -16.38 18.97 -4.88
CA ALA A 84 -16.39 20.41 -5.17
C ALA A 84 -16.94 21.22 -3.99
N PRO A 85 -16.42 22.44 -3.71
CA PRO A 85 -15.41 23.17 -4.47
C PRO A 85 -13.95 22.84 -4.11
N TYR A 86 -13.71 22.02 -3.08
CA TYR A 86 -12.38 21.72 -2.53
C TYR A 86 -11.49 20.96 -3.50
N LEU A 87 -12.08 20.08 -4.30
CA LEU A 87 -11.40 19.40 -5.39
C LEU A 87 -12.30 19.32 -6.61
N SER A 88 -11.80 19.81 -7.76
CA SER A 88 -12.61 19.87 -8.97
C SER A 88 -13.04 18.50 -9.49
N LYS A 89 -12.17 17.49 -9.36
CA LYS A 89 -12.44 16.10 -9.75
C LYS A 89 -11.75 15.12 -8.82
N VAL A 90 -12.47 14.09 -8.38
CA VAL A 90 -11.87 12.98 -7.61
C VAL A 90 -10.94 12.18 -8.54
N PRO A 91 -9.65 12.01 -8.19
CA PRO A 91 -8.71 11.29 -9.03
C PRO A 91 -8.93 9.78 -8.97
N CYS A 92 -8.56 9.10 -10.05
CA CYS A 92 -8.66 7.66 -10.20
C CYS A 92 -7.32 7.00 -9.92
N ASN A 93 -7.35 5.92 -9.14
CA ASN A 93 -6.18 5.09 -8.97
C ASN A 93 -5.90 4.32 -10.28
N PRO A 94 -4.71 4.49 -10.89
CA PRO A 94 -4.39 3.88 -12.18
C PRO A 94 -4.29 2.35 -12.16
N ARG A 95 -4.32 1.72 -10.97
CA ARG A 95 -4.24 0.26 -10.80
C ARG A 95 -5.61 -0.39 -10.63
N THR A 96 -6.52 0.25 -9.89
CA THR A 96 -7.81 -0.33 -9.52
C THR A 96 -8.98 0.23 -10.33
N GLU A 97 -8.78 1.36 -11.04
CA GLU A 97 -9.84 2.10 -11.73
C GLU A 97 -10.94 2.63 -10.80
N LEU A 98 -10.70 2.57 -9.49
CA LEU A 98 -11.52 3.14 -8.42
C LEU A 98 -10.86 4.42 -7.91
N PRO A 99 -11.60 5.29 -7.19
CA PRO A 99 -10.99 6.29 -6.33
C PRO A 99 -9.94 5.67 -5.38
N TYR A 100 -9.05 6.50 -4.84
CA TYR A 100 -8.10 6.03 -3.83
C TYR A 100 -8.84 5.50 -2.61
N ALA A 101 -8.44 4.32 -2.13
CA ALA A 101 -9.10 3.68 -1.01
C ALA A 101 -9.03 4.58 0.22
N LEU A 102 -10.21 4.81 0.81
CA LEU A 102 -10.42 5.67 1.95
C LEU A 102 -10.85 4.84 3.16
N GLU A 103 -10.16 5.04 4.26
CA GLU A 103 -10.54 4.52 5.57
C GLU A 103 -10.75 5.70 6.51
N THR A 104 -11.81 5.64 7.30
CA THR A 104 -12.10 6.64 8.32
C THR A 104 -12.35 5.96 9.66
N ASP A 105 -12.44 6.76 10.72
CA ASP A 105 -13.02 6.28 11.95
C ASP A 105 -14.51 5.95 11.78
N ALA A 106 -15.11 5.31 12.80
CA ALA A 106 -16.51 4.89 12.78
C ALA A 106 -17.52 6.04 12.58
N THR A 107 -17.14 7.28 12.88
CA THR A 107 -17.99 8.46 12.66
C THR A 107 -17.69 9.20 11.36
N GLY A 108 -16.53 8.94 10.73
CA GLY A 108 -16.05 9.69 9.56
C GLY A 108 -15.55 11.10 9.88
N CYS A 109 -15.50 11.50 11.15
CA CYS A 109 -15.25 12.88 11.56
C CYS A 109 -14.01 13.06 12.44
N VAL A 110 -13.34 11.99 12.87
CA VAL A 110 -12.16 12.09 13.73
C VAL A 110 -10.91 12.02 12.89
N TRP A 111 -10.75 10.99 12.08
CA TRP A 111 -9.55 10.80 11.27
C TRP A 111 -9.86 10.09 9.95
N TYR A 112 -8.97 10.27 8.97
CA TYR A 112 -9.00 9.52 7.72
C TYR A 112 -7.60 9.07 7.30
N LYS A 113 -7.56 8.04 6.45
CA LYS A 113 -6.40 7.55 5.72
C LYS A 113 -6.79 7.27 4.27
N LEU A 114 -5.96 7.75 3.35
CA LEU A 114 -5.99 7.41 1.94
C LEU A 114 -4.84 6.47 1.63
N TYR A 115 -5.09 5.51 0.75
CA TYR A 115 -4.14 4.46 0.41
C TYR A 115 -3.80 4.47 -1.08
N GLY A 116 -2.50 4.31 -1.38
CA GLY A 116 -1.95 4.23 -2.72
C GLY A 116 -1.00 3.06 -2.87
N TYR A 117 -0.70 2.74 -4.13
CA TYR A 117 0.33 1.75 -4.47
C TYR A 117 1.45 2.44 -5.24
N LEU A 118 2.68 2.28 -4.75
CA LEU A 118 3.91 2.75 -5.38
C LEU A 118 4.71 1.56 -5.88
N SER A 119 5.14 1.61 -7.13
CA SER A 119 5.92 0.57 -7.79
C SER A 119 7.36 0.52 -7.30
N SER A 120 7.87 1.65 -6.80
CA SER A 120 9.24 1.81 -6.33
C SER A 120 9.28 1.97 -4.79
N PRO A 121 10.19 1.27 -4.08
CA PRO A 121 10.36 1.43 -2.63
C PRO A 121 10.77 2.86 -2.26
N ASP A 122 10.16 3.40 -1.21
CA ASP A 122 10.38 4.75 -0.69
C ASP A 122 10.46 4.70 0.85
N SER A 123 11.06 5.70 1.50
CA SER A 123 11.20 5.73 2.97
C SER A 123 9.86 5.80 3.69
N ASN A 124 8.80 6.26 3.01
CA ASN A 124 7.47 6.45 3.59
C ASN A 124 6.51 5.29 3.27
N GLN A 125 7.03 4.12 2.90
CA GLN A 125 6.19 2.94 2.67
C GLN A 125 5.71 2.34 3.99
N ILE A 126 4.46 1.89 3.97
CA ILE A 126 3.89 1.07 5.04
C ILE A 126 4.05 -0.41 4.69
N GLU A 127 4.00 -1.26 5.72
CA GLU A 127 3.77 -2.69 5.50
C GLU A 127 2.52 -2.88 4.61
N PRO A 128 2.54 -3.79 3.62
CA PRO A 128 1.44 -3.94 2.69
C PRO A 128 0.10 -4.20 3.40
N VAL A 129 -0.86 -3.29 3.24
CA VAL A 129 -2.22 -3.42 3.78
C VAL A 129 -3.15 -3.82 2.66
N THR A 130 -4.05 -4.77 2.92
CA THR A 130 -5.07 -5.19 1.94
C THR A 130 -6.43 -4.64 2.35
N ILE A 131 -7.02 -3.80 1.50
CA ILE A 131 -8.31 -3.15 1.69
C ILE A 131 -9.14 -3.44 0.44
N GLN A 132 -10.39 -3.89 0.61
CA GLN A 132 -11.29 -4.21 -0.53
C GLN A 132 -10.62 -5.11 -1.60
N SER A 133 -9.92 -6.16 -1.15
CA SER A 133 -9.18 -7.11 -2.01
C SER A 133 -8.01 -6.51 -2.83
N SER A 134 -7.62 -5.26 -2.56
CA SER A 134 -6.45 -4.60 -3.18
C SER A 134 -5.37 -4.31 -2.15
N THR A 135 -4.11 -4.53 -2.53
CA THR A 135 -2.95 -4.32 -1.63
C THR A 135 -2.28 -2.97 -1.90
N TYR A 136 -2.08 -2.19 -0.84
CA TYR A 136 -1.51 -0.85 -0.82
C TYR A 136 -0.24 -0.82 0.04
N ASN A 137 0.73 0.01 -0.33
CA ASN A 137 2.03 0.13 0.36
C ASN A 137 2.42 1.58 0.66
N TYR A 138 1.49 2.51 0.45
CA TYR A 138 1.65 3.92 0.76
C TYR A 138 0.36 4.47 1.33
N THR A 139 0.47 5.34 2.32
CA THR A 139 -0.69 5.99 2.93
C THR A 139 -0.40 7.44 3.28
N ILE A 140 -1.44 8.26 3.21
CA ILE A 140 -1.45 9.62 3.74
C ILE A 140 -2.76 9.80 4.51
N GLY A 141 -2.74 10.59 5.58
CA GLY A 141 -3.94 10.83 6.37
C GLY A 141 -3.86 12.11 7.18
N SER A 142 -4.92 12.33 7.95
CA SER A 142 -4.97 13.39 8.95
C SER A 142 -3.90 13.17 10.02
N ALA A 143 -3.45 14.26 10.65
CA ALA A 143 -2.38 14.21 11.65
C ALA A 143 -2.72 13.37 12.90
N ASN A 144 -4.01 13.18 13.18
CA ASN A 144 -4.53 12.40 14.29
C ASN A 144 -4.96 10.98 13.91
N SER A 145 -4.70 10.55 12.67
CA SER A 145 -4.93 9.16 12.26
C SER A 145 -4.05 8.21 13.07
N PRO A 146 -4.57 7.03 13.49
CA PRO A 146 -3.77 6.07 14.25
C PRO A 146 -2.59 5.61 13.40
N ALA A 147 -1.46 5.26 14.03
CA ALA A 147 -0.35 4.65 13.30
C ALA A 147 -0.86 3.46 12.48
N SER A 148 -0.31 3.26 11.28
CA SER A 148 -0.60 2.08 10.47
C SER A 148 -0.15 0.85 11.24
N THR A 149 -1.08 0.23 11.99
CA THR A 149 -0.83 -1.06 12.60
C THR A 149 -0.69 -2.07 11.45
N PRO A 150 0.30 -2.97 11.50
CA PRO A 150 0.35 -4.09 10.58
C PRO A 150 -1.03 -4.74 10.53
N ALA A 151 -1.53 -5.07 9.33
CA ALA A 151 -2.77 -5.79 9.18
C ALA A 151 -2.61 -7.19 9.80
N SER A 152 -2.87 -7.31 11.09
CA SER A 152 -3.05 -8.57 11.80
C SER A 152 -4.46 -8.66 12.36
N SER A 153 -5.47 -8.25 11.58
CA SER A 153 -6.82 -8.79 11.74
C SER A 153 -6.85 -10.26 11.27
N SER A 154 -6.00 -11.09 11.86
CA SER A 154 -6.24 -12.53 11.85
C SER A 154 -7.46 -12.75 12.70
N ALA A 155 -8.50 -13.35 12.12
CA ALA A 155 -9.60 -13.89 12.89
C ALA A 155 -9.02 -14.72 14.05
N PRO A 156 -9.60 -14.64 15.27
CA PRO A 156 -9.06 -15.33 16.43
C PRO A 156 -8.83 -16.81 16.12
N ALA A 157 -7.58 -17.28 16.24
CA ALA A 157 -7.25 -18.66 15.97
C ALA A 157 -7.83 -19.54 17.10
N SER A 158 -8.65 -20.53 16.72
CA SER A 158 -9.32 -21.45 17.66
C SER A 158 -8.49 -22.68 18.00
N SER A 159 -7.34 -22.88 17.35
CA SER A 159 -6.45 -24.03 17.55
C SER A 159 -4.98 -23.62 17.56
N TYR A 160 -4.17 -24.40 18.26
CA TYR A 160 -2.73 -24.17 18.39
C TYR A 160 -2.01 -24.47 17.07
N ASN A 161 -1.38 -23.45 16.48
CA ASN A 161 -0.43 -23.59 15.38
C ASN A 161 0.75 -22.63 15.63
N PRO A 162 1.83 -23.09 16.30
CA PRO A 162 2.93 -22.22 16.67
C PRO A 162 3.70 -21.77 15.42
N GLN A 163 3.59 -20.49 15.11
CA GLN A 163 4.39 -19.83 14.10
C GLN A 163 5.68 -19.30 14.76
N PRO A 164 6.87 -19.63 14.23
CA PRO A 164 8.11 -19.02 14.71
C PRO A 164 8.10 -17.50 14.47
N ASN A 165 8.75 -16.75 15.37
CA ASN A 165 8.92 -15.28 15.31
C ASN A 165 7.64 -14.44 15.37
N HIS A 166 6.56 -14.94 15.97
CA HIS A 166 5.32 -14.16 16.17
C HIS A 166 5.04 -13.94 17.66
N TYR A 167 4.40 -12.81 17.98
CA TYR A 167 3.87 -12.51 19.31
C TYR A 167 2.40 -12.95 19.41
N TYR A 168 2.02 -13.45 20.58
CA TYR A 168 0.67 -13.97 20.84
C TYR A 168 -0.05 -13.08 21.86
N TYR A 169 -1.25 -12.63 21.51
CA TYR A 169 -2.09 -11.75 22.33
C TYR A 169 -3.46 -12.37 22.59
N TYR A 170 -4.02 -12.14 23.78
CA TYR A 170 -5.34 -12.66 24.16
C TYR A 170 -6.10 -11.70 25.09
N CYS A 171 -7.43 -11.80 25.08
CA CYS A 171 -8.32 -10.95 25.88
C CYS A 171 -8.37 -11.39 27.36
N SER A 172 -8.43 -10.42 28.27
CA SER A 172 -8.61 -10.67 29.70
C SER A 172 -10.03 -11.21 29.99
N GLY A 173 -10.13 -12.35 30.70
CA GLY A 173 -11.40 -13.07 30.95
C GLY A 173 -11.50 -14.45 30.28
N ILE A 174 -10.42 -14.93 29.66
CA ILE A 174 -10.34 -16.30 29.14
C ILE A 174 -10.02 -17.27 30.28
N ASN A 175 -10.92 -18.22 30.54
CA ASN A 175 -10.84 -19.18 31.65
C ASN A 175 -10.35 -20.57 31.20
N ASN A 176 -10.24 -20.81 29.89
CA ASN A 176 -9.97 -22.12 29.29
C ASN A 176 -8.49 -22.33 28.95
N CYS A 177 -7.57 -21.65 29.64
CA CYS A 177 -6.16 -21.77 29.33
C CYS A 177 -5.65 -23.14 29.79
N THR A 178 -5.13 -23.93 28.85
CA THR A 178 -4.57 -25.26 29.15
C THR A 178 -3.11 -25.12 29.55
N SER A 179 -2.71 -25.77 30.65
CA SER A 179 -1.30 -25.95 30.98
C SER A 179 -0.66 -26.89 29.96
N ASN A 180 0.23 -26.38 29.10
CA ASN A 180 1.07 -27.21 28.26
C ASN A 180 2.11 -27.92 29.16
N PRO A 181 2.51 -29.18 28.89
CA PRO A 181 3.62 -29.86 29.58
C PRO A 181 5.01 -29.20 29.50
N ASP A 182 5.18 -28.05 28.83
CA ASP A 182 6.42 -27.27 28.84
C ASP A 182 6.36 -26.13 29.88
N PRO A 183 7.39 -25.93 30.72
CA PRO A 183 7.28 -25.20 31.98
C PRO A 183 7.20 -23.66 31.88
N ILE A 184 6.96 -23.06 30.70
CA ILE A 184 7.08 -21.60 30.55
C ILE A 184 5.81 -20.88 30.07
N ASN A 185 4.86 -21.46 29.32
CA ASN A 185 3.75 -20.67 28.76
C ASN A 185 2.34 -21.27 29.00
N GLN A 186 1.49 -20.50 29.69
CA GLN A 186 0.05 -20.72 29.77
C GLN A 186 -0.58 -20.32 28.42
N LEU A 187 -1.24 -21.26 27.72
CA LEU A 187 -1.82 -21.03 26.40
C LEU A 187 -3.33 -20.81 26.51
N CYS A 188 -3.81 -19.66 26.06
CA CYS A 188 -5.22 -19.27 26.09
C CYS A 188 -5.76 -19.19 24.65
N ALA A 189 -6.96 -19.73 24.40
CA ALA A 189 -7.66 -19.63 23.12
C ALA A 189 -9.04 -18.97 23.33
N PRO A 190 -9.47 -18.03 22.46
CA PRO A 190 -8.80 -17.59 21.23
C PRO A 190 -7.58 -16.68 21.46
N TYR A 191 -6.65 -16.65 20.49
CA TYR A 191 -5.50 -15.75 20.46
C TYR A 191 -5.38 -15.01 19.11
N PHE A 192 -4.66 -13.90 19.13
CA PHE A 192 -4.31 -13.08 17.97
C PHE A 192 -2.79 -13.06 17.78
N LEU A 193 -2.33 -13.11 16.52
CA LEU A 193 -0.92 -13.04 16.16
C LEU A 193 -0.55 -11.59 15.85
N ASP A 194 0.50 -11.06 16.49
CA ASP A 194 1.04 -9.71 16.25
C ASP A 194 -0.01 -8.58 16.30
N ASP A 195 -1.11 -8.79 17.02
CA ASP A 195 -2.17 -7.80 17.23
C ASP A 195 -2.30 -7.47 18.72
N ALA A 196 -1.65 -6.40 19.13
CA ALA A 196 -1.70 -5.91 20.50
C ALA A 196 -3.09 -5.37 20.92
N ASN A 197 -4.02 -5.20 19.97
CA ASN A 197 -5.36 -4.67 20.19
C ASN A 197 -6.46 -5.74 20.13
N CYS A 198 -6.10 -7.02 19.96
CA CYS A 198 -7.02 -8.16 19.88
C CYS A 198 -8.22 -7.90 18.93
N GLY A 199 -7.93 -7.50 17.69
CA GLY A 199 -8.94 -7.23 16.67
C GLY A 199 -9.79 -5.97 16.93
N GLY A 200 -9.29 -5.02 17.74
CA GLY A 200 -9.97 -3.76 18.02
C GLY A 200 -11.17 -3.86 18.97
N THR A 201 -11.35 -5.00 19.65
CA THR A 201 -12.48 -5.23 20.56
C THR A 201 -12.15 -4.99 22.04
N ALA A 202 -10.88 -4.80 22.38
CA ALA A 202 -10.42 -4.71 23.76
C ALA A 202 -10.25 -3.23 24.20
N ASN A 203 -11.25 -2.69 24.89
CA ASN A 203 -11.13 -1.44 25.65
C ASN A 203 -10.22 -1.62 26.88
N ASP A 204 -8.91 -1.81 26.68
CA ASP A 204 -7.81 -1.82 27.68
C ASP A 204 -7.33 -3.17 28.28
N LYS A 205 -7.63 -4.34 27.71
CA LYS A 205 -7.15 -5.61 28.31
C LYS A 205 -6.70 -6.73 27.36
N CYS A 206 -5.77 -6.43 26.45
CA CYS A 206 -4.95 -7.46 25.81
C CYS A 206 -3.69 -7.73 26.63
N HIS A 207 -3.42 -8.99 26.97
CA HIS A 207 -2.19 -9.41 27.62
C HIS A 207 -1.28 -10.10 26.60
N SER A 208 0.02 -9.76 26.59
CA SER A 208 1.04 -10.44 25.78
C SER A 208 1.62 -11.63 26.54
N VAL A 209 1.67 -12.82 25.93
CA VAL A 209 2.56 -13.89 26.42
C VAL A 209 3.95 -13.62 25.84
N GLY A 210 5.00 -13.69 26.66
CA GLY A 210 6.37 -13.38 26.27
C GLY A 210 6.90 -14.18 25.08
N THR A 211 7.96 -13.65 24.45
CA THR A 211 8.63 -14.21 23.27
C THR A 211 9.25 -15.59 23.50
N CYS A 212 9.07 -16.52 22.57
CA CYS A 212 9.92 -17.70 22.45
C CYS A 212 11.28 -17.29 21.88
N HIS A 213 12.36 -17.52 22.64
CA HIS A 213 13.73 -17.47 22.12
C HIS A 213 14.19 -18.92 21.85
N PRO A 214 14.80 -19.23 20.70
CA PRO A 214 15.41 -20.53 20.49
C PRO A 214 16.62 -20.70 21.41
N ILE A 215 16.69 -21.82 22.12
CA ILE A 215 17.91 -22.33 22.77
C ILE A 215 18.67 -23.23 21.78
#